data_AF-A0A2A4AMP9-F1
#
_entry.id   AF-A0A2A4AMP9-F1
#
_cell.length_a   1.000
_cell.length_b   1.000
_cell.length_c   1.000
_cell.angle_alpha   90.00
_cell.angle_beta   90.00
_cell.angle_gamma   90.00
#
_symmetry.space_group_name_H-M   'P 1'
#
loop_
_entity.id
_entity.type
_entity.pdbx_description
1 polymer ?
#
loop_
_entity_poly.entity_id
_entity_poly.type
_entity_poly.pdbx_seq_one_letter_code
_entity_poly.pdbx_strand_id
1 'polypeptide(L)'
;MTRLLGWLRSLGGFVKDVCASAVAAVQGWSATRWLVVLTAAICLGVVAVLVDVPDITALRSWAENMGTWFIIAFFLGYVIFTQFPLPRTFWTVAAGILFGPWLGLSISLAALTVSAVLSLFIVRLLLGDWIRPHLTHPAVFKINTRLERRGWLAIASLRMVAGAPFSLLNYVAALTPIPVGQFTVATLVGSIPTTAIGVFFGDTLTGQSEPWIFVAIAFLAAIGVAGLVLDAKLPMRP
;
A
#
# COMPACT_ATOMS: atom_id res chain seq x y z
N MET A 1 15.62 -25.78 -18.92
CA MET A 1 15.04 -24.74 -19.81
C MET A 1 13.59 -25.01 -20.22
N THR A 2 13.21 -26.23 -20.62
CA THR A 2 11.84 -26.58 -21.09
C THR A 2 10.71 -26.38 -20.06
N ARG A 3 10.94 -26.69 -18.77
CA ARG A 3 9.96 -26.45 -17.69
C ARG A 3 9.69 -24.95 -17.42
N LEU A 4 10.72 -24.10 -17.52
CA LEU A 4 10.60 -22.67 -17.26
C LEU A 4 9.81 -21.98 -18.39
N LEU A 5 10.14 -22.31 -19.64
CA LEU A 5 9.42 -21.82 -20.82
C LEU A 5 7.95 -22.28 -20.83
N GLY A 6 7.68 -23.52 -20.41
CA GLY A 6 6.31 -24.02 -20.25
C GLY A 6 5.52 -23.27 -19.18
N TRP A 7 6.14 -22.98 -18.04
CA TRP A 7 5.52 -22.17 -16.99
C TRP A 7 5.27 -20.72 -17.42
N LEU A 8 6.23 -20.08 -18.10
CA LEU A 8 6.07 -18.71 -18.62
C LEU A 8 4.93 -18.60 -19.64
N ARG A 9 4.79 -19.58 -20.54
CA ARG A 9 3.66 -19.63 -21.48
C ARG A 9 2.32 -19.82 -20.77
N SER A 10 2.28 -20.70 -19.76
CA SER A 10 1.07 -20.92 -18.93
C SER A 10 0.69 -19.69 -18.11
N LEU A 11 1.68 -18.96 -17.58
CA LEU A 11 1.47 -17.68 -16.90
C LEU A 11 0.94 -16.61 -17.86
N GLY A 12 1.50 -16.52 -19.07
CA GLY A 12 1.01 -15.60 -20.10
C GLY A 12 -0.44 -15.88 -20.50
N GLY A 13 -0.82 -17.16 -20.64
CA GLY A 13 -2.21 -17.57 -20.85
C GLY A 13 -3.12 -17.15 -19.70
N PHE A 14 -2.71 -17.43 -18.46
CA PHE A 14 -3.43 -17.01 -17.26
C PHE A 14 -3.66 -15.50 -17.19
N VAL A 15 -2.62 -14.68 -17.44
CA VAL A 15 -2.74 -13.22 -17.43
C VAL A 15 -3.75 -12.76 -18.48
N LYS A 16 -3.69 -13.33 -19.70
CA LYS A 16 -4.63 -13.01 -20.77
C LYS A 16 -6.08 -13.36 -20.39
N ASP A 17 -6.29 -14.54 -19.80
CA ASP A 17 -7.61 -15.03 -19.39
C ASP A 17 -8.19 -14.20 -18.24
N VAL A 18 -7.36 -13.82 -17.26
CA VAL A 18 -7.76 -12.92 -16.17
C VAL A 18 -8.10 -11.53 -16.71
N CYS A 19 -7.29 -10.97 -17.61
CA CYS A 19 -7.59 -9.68 -18.22
C CYS A 19 -8.89 -9.72 -19.04
N ALA A 20 -9.09 -10.74 -19.86
CA ALA A 20 -10.31 -10.91 -20.65
C ALA A 20 -11.55 -11.08 -19.75
N SER A 21 -11.43 -11.88 -18.70
CA SER A 21 -12.50 -12.10 -17.72
C SER A 21 -12.79 -10.87 -16.87
N ALA A 22 -11.78 -10.03 -16.60
CA ALA A 22 -11.95 -8.78 -15.87
C ALA A 22 -12.73 -7.77 -16.72
N VAL A 23 -12.37 -7.66 -18.01
CA VAL A 23 -13.09 -6.82 -18.97
C VAL A 23 -14.55 -7.27 -19.09
N ALA A 24 -14.79 -8.57 -19.24
CA ALA A 24 -16.15 -9.11 -19.31
C ALA A 24 -16.96 -8.85 -18.02
N ALA A 25 -16.33 -9.01 -16.84
CA ALA A 25 -16.98 -8.73 -15.56
C ALA A 25 -17.36 -7.26 -15.39
N VAL A 26 -16.47 -6.35 -15.78
CA VAL A 26 -16.71 -4.88 -15.75
C VAL A 26 -17.79 -4.48 -16.75
N GLN A 27 -17.81 -5.10 -17.93
CA GLN A 27 -18.87 -4.90 -18.93
C GLN A 27 -20.24 -5.39 -18.43
N GLY A 28 -20.28 -6.40 -17.55
CA GLY A 28 -21.49 -6.92 -16.94
C GLY A 28 -21.99 -6.15 -15.70
N TRP A 29 -21.34 -5.05 -15.29
CA TRP A 29 -21.79 -4.27 -14.13
C TRP A 29 -23.12 -3.57 -14.40
N SER A 30 -24.00 -3.56 -13.39
CA SER A 30 -25.25 -2.80 -13.45
C SER A 30 -24.98 -1.30 -13.54
N ALA A 31 -25.92 -0.55 -14.14
CA ALA A 31 -25.84 0.90 -14.24
C ALA A 31 -25.61 1.58 -12.87
N THR A 32 -26.19 1.03 -11.80
CA THR A 32 -25.99 1.54 -10.43
C THR A 32 -24.53 1.42 -9.97
N ARG A 33 -23.84 0.30 -10.25
CA ARG A 33 -22.42 0.13 -9.89
C ARG A 33 -21.53 1.09 -10.66
N TRP A 34 -21.79 1.22 -11.95
CA TRP A 34 -21.10 2.21 -12.79
C TRP A 34 -21.33 3.63 -12.29
N LEU A 35 -22.57 3.99 -11.97
CA LEU A 35 -22.92 5.30 -11.44
C LEU A 35 -22.20 5.57 -10.11
N VAL A 36 -22.16 4.61 -9.19
CA VAL A 36 -21.44 4.76 -7.91
C VAL A 36 -19.95 4.97 -8.13
N VAL A 37 -19.30 4.16 -8.97
CA VAL A 37 -17.85 4.26 -9.22
C VAL A 37 -17.49 5.56 -9.92
N LEU A 38 -18.26 5.93 -10.96
CA LEU A 38 -18.05 7.19 -11.68
C LEU A 38 -18.31 8.39 -10.78
N THR A 39 -19.37 8.37 -9.98
CA THR A 39 -19.66 9.45 -9.03
C THR A 39 -18.53 9.58 -8.01
N ALA A 40 -18.05 8.48 -7.44
CA ALA A 40 -16.92 8.50 -6.51
C ALA A 40 -15.65 9.05 -7.15
N ALA A 41 -15.33 8.63 -8.38
CA ALA A 41 -14.17 9.12 -9.13
C ALA A 41 -14.29 10.61 -9.50
N ILE A 42 -15.46 11.05 -9.94
CA ILE A 42 -15.73 12.46 -10.26
C ILE A 42 -15.67 13.29 -8.99
N CYS A 43 -16.32 12.90 -7.90
CA CYS A 43 -16.24 13.60 -6.62
C CYS A 43 -14.79 13.70 -6.13
N LEU A 44 -13.99 12.63 -6.25
CA LEU A 44 -12.59 12.66 -5.89
C LEU A 44 -11.78 13.63 -6.76
N GLY A 45 -12.00 13.60 -8.08
CA GLY A 45 -11.34 14.51 -9.03
C GLY A 45 -11.75 15.97 -8.81
N VAL A 46 -13.03 16.22 -8.57
CA VAL A 46 -13.57 17.55 -8.26
C VAL A 46 -12.98 18.06 -6.94
N VAL A 47 -12.94 17.25 -5.88
CA VAL A 47 -12.29 17.62 -4.62
C VAL A 47 -10.80 17.91 -4.84
N ALA A 48 -10.10 17.09 -5.63
CA ALA A 48 -8.68 17.30 -5.90
C ALA A 48 -8.38 18.57 -6.73
N VAL A 49 -9.33 19.05 -7.54
CA VAL A 49 -9.16 20.25 -8.38
C VAL A 49 -9.69 21.51 -7.69
N LEU A 50 -10.79 21.41 -6.95
CA LEU A 50 -11.46 22.55 -6.33
C LEU A 50 -10.98 22.86 -4.91
N VAL A 51 -10.44 21.86 -4.20
CA VAL A 51 -9.87 22.08 -2.87
C VAL A 51 -8.39 22.39 -3.05
N ASP A 52 -8.05 23.67 -2.94
CA ASP A 52 -6.65 24.08 -2.86
C ASP A 52 -5.97 23.32 -1.73
N VAL A 53 -4.80 22.76 -2.02
CA VAL A 53 -3.99 22.11 -1.00
C VAL A 53 -3.63 23.18 0.03
N PRO A 54 -4.12 23.08 1.28
CA PRO A 54 -3.86 24.11 2.27
C PRO A 54 -2.35 24.22 2.49
N ASP A 55 -1.87 25.46 2.59
CA ASP A 55 -0.50 25.74 3.01
C ASP A 55 -0.23 25.06 4.37
N ILE A 56 1.00 24.64 4.58
CA ILE A 56 1.56 24.19 5.85
C ILE A 56 1.19 25.15 6.99
N THR A 57 1.20 26.46 6.76
CA THR A 57 0.80 27.45 7.79
C THR A 57 -0.67 27.29 8.20
N ALA A 58 -1.57 27.10 7.23
CA ALA A 58 -2.99 26.86 7.48
C ALA A 58 -3.19 25.53 8.22
N LEU A 59 -2.52 24.45 7.78
CA LEU A 59 -2.59 23.15 8.43
C LEU A 59 -2.08 23.19 9.88
N ARG A 60 -1.01 23.94 10.17
CA ARG A 60 -0.52 24.16 11.54
C ARG A 60 -1.54 24.91 12.39
N SER A 61 -2.13 25.98 11.85
CA SER A 61 -3.16 26.74 12.57
C SER A 61 -4.37 25.86 12.90
N TRP A 62 -4.77 24.95 12.00
CA TRP A 62 -5.85 24.00 12.26
C TRP A 62 -5.45 22.98 13.32
N ALA A 63 -4.23 22.46 13.27
CA ALA A 63 -3.70 21.55 14.28
C ALA A 63 -3.71 22.18 15.68
N GLU A 64 -3.29 23.45 15.80
CA GLU A 64 -3.29 24.19 17.07
C GLU A 64 -4.71 24.45 17.58
N ASN A 65 -5.64 24.82 16.70
CA ASN A 65 -7.01 25.17 17.09
C ASN A 65 -7.90 23.95 17.39
N MET A 66 -7.71 22.83 16.68
CA MET A 66 -8.53 21.62 16.82
C MET A 66 -7.92 20.55 17.73
N GLY A 67 -6.62 20.64 18.05
CA GLY A 67 -5.92 19.69 18.92
C GLY A 67 -6.09 18.25 18.46
N THR A 68 -6.54 17.36 19.35
CA THR A 68 -6.69 15.92 19.07
C THR A 68 -7.67 15.62 17.92
N TRP A 69 -8.68 16.46 17.69
CA TRP A 69 -9.63 16.25 16.59
C TRP A 69 -8.96 16.37 15.23
N PHE A 70 -7.93 17.20 15.11
CA PHE A 70 -7.14 17.31 13.89
C PHE A 70 -6.39 16.01 13.57
N ILE A 71 -5.84 15.34 14.60
CA ILE A 71 -5.15 14.05 14.44
C ILE A 71 -6.13 13.00 13.89
N ILE A 72 -7.35 12.94 14.41
CA ILE A 72 -8.39 12.01 13.94
C ILE A 72 -8.78 12.33 12.50
N ALA A 73 -9.02 13.61 12.17
CA ALA A 73 -9.37 14.03 10.82
C ALA A 73 -8.25 13.71 9.82
N PHE A 74 -7.00 14.02 10.18
CA PHE A 74 -5.82 13.69 9.38
C PHE A 74 -5.69 12.19 9.17
N PHE A 75 -5.85 11.39 10.22
CA PHE A 75 -5.79 9.93 10.16
C PHE A 75 -6.85 9.37 9.20
N LEU A 76 -8.11 9.81 9.33
CA LEU A 76 -9.20 9.34 8.47
C LEU A 76 -9.00 9.78 7.01
N GLY A 77 -8.59 11.04 6.80
CA GLY A 77 -8.25 11.56 5.48
C GLY A 77 -7.15 10.74 4.82
N TYR A 78 -6.09 10.43 5.56
CA TYR A 78 -5.01 9.57 5.10
C TYR A 78 -5.54 8.18 4.71
N VAL A 79 -6.30 7.51 5.59
CA VAL A 79 -6.87 6.17 5.34
C VAL A 79 -7.72 6.13 4.07
N ILE A 80 -8.57 7.15 3.88
CA ILE A 80 -9.48 7.25 2.73
C ILE A 80 -8.69 7.56 1.45
N PHE A 81 -7.76 8.51 1.51
CA PHE A 81 -6.97 8.92 0.34
C PHE A 81 -6.13 7.77 -0.21
N THR A 82 -5.52 6.96 0.66
CA THR A 82 -4.73 5.80 0.23
C THR A 82 -5.56 4.62 -0.23
N GLN A 83 -6.91 4.70 -0.19
CA GLN A 83 -7.74 3.75 -0.92
C GLN A 83 -7.68 3.95 -2.43
N PHE A 84 -7.19 5.09 -2.91
CA PHE A 84 -7.02 5.38 -4.33
C PHE A 84 -5.57 5.16 -4.74
N PRO A 85 -5.28 4.91 -6.04
CA PRO A 85 -3.92 4.72 -6.54
C PRO A 85 -3.15 6.06 -6.63
N LEU A 86 -3.11 6.80 -5.52
CA LEU A 86 -2.48 8.10 -5.39
C LEU A 86 -1.20 8.00 -4.54
N PRO A 87 -0.23 8.91 -4.72
CA PRO A 87 1.00 8.90 -3.93
C PRO A 87 0.72 9.16 -2.44
N ARG A 88 0.94 8.14 -1.59
CA ARG A 88 0.86 8.29 -0.12
C ARG A 88 1.93 9.22 0.47
N THR A 89 2.95 9.57 -0.33
CA THR A 89 4.10 10.38 0.08
C THR A 89 3.67 11.74 0.61
N PHE A 90 2.65 12.35 -0.01
CA PHE A 90 2.07 13.62 0.44
C PHE A 90 1.70 13.57 1.93
N TRP A 91 0.87 12.60 2.31
CA TRP A 91 0.43 12.41 3.69
C TRP A 91 1.57 12.01 4.64
N THR A 92 2.52 11.18 4.16
CA THR A 92 3.66 10.75 4.97
C THR A 92 4.56 11.93 5.34
N VAL A 93 4.87 12.79 4.39
CA VAL A 93 5.69 14.00 4.61
C VAL A 93 4.92 15.02 5.44
N ALA A 94 3.63 15.24 5.15
CA ALA A 94 2.77 16.11 5.94
C ALA A 94 2.70 15.68 7.42
N ALA A 95 2.64 14.37 7.69
CA ALA A 95 2.64 13.86 9.07
C ALA A 95 3.92 14.25 9.82
N GLY A 96 5.08 14.27 9.15
CA GLY A 96 6.34 14.75 9.71
C GLY A 96 6.32 16.25 9.99
N ILE A 97 5.85 17.05 9.03
CA ILE A 97 5.77 18.52 9.15
C ILE A 97 4.85 18.96 10.29
N LEU A 98 3.73 18.23 10.49
CA LEU A 98 2.65 18.62 11.40
C LEU A 98 2.79 18.03 12.81
N PHE A 99 3.29 16.79 12.92
CA PHE A 99 3.30 16.06 14.20
C PHE A 99 4.71 15.69 14.67
N GLY A 100 5.74 16.02 13.89
CA GLY A 100 7.12 15.64 14.17
C GLY A 100 7.41 14.16 13.87
N PRO A 101 8.63 13.69 14.16
CA PRO A 101 9.15 12.44 13.61
C PRO A 101 8.48 11.20 14.21
N TRP A 102 8.30 11.16 15.53
CA TRP A 102 7.82 9.96 16.22
C TRP A 102 6.30 9.83 16.20
N LEU A 103 5.59 10.92 16.48
CA LEU A 103 4.12 10.93 16.44
C LEU A 103 3.63 10.83 14.99
N GLY A 104 4.26 11.56 14.05
CA GLY A 104 3.97 11.45 12.62
C GLY A 104 4.19 10.04 12.07
N LEU A 105 5.25 9.35 12.51
CA LEU A 105 5.52 7.96 12.12
C LEU A 105 4.45 7.02 12.66
N SER A 106 4.07 7.18 13.93
CA SER A 106 3.04 6.36 14.57
C SER A 106 1.67 6.52 13.90
N ILE A 107 1.26 7.77 13.65
CA ILE A 107 0.01 8.08 12.93
C ILE A 107 0.05 7.50 11.51
N SER A 108 1.16 7.69 10.80
CA SER A 108 1.30 7.20 9.42
C SER A 108 1.24 5.68 9.34
N LEU A 109 1.96 4.97 10.21
CA LEU A 109 1.95 3.51 10.22
C LEU A 109 0.58 2.95 10.59
N ALA A 110 -0.10 3.55 11.56
CA ALA A 110 -1.45 3.16 11.93
C ALA A 110 -2.43 3.39 10.77
N ALA A 111 -2.41 4.58 10.15
CA ALA A 111 -3.28 4.93 9.04
C ALA A 111 -3.05 4.02 7.83
N LEU A 112 -1.79 3.78 7.46
CA LEU A 112 -1.44 2.89 6.36
C LEU A 112 -1.86 1.44 6.64
N THR A 113 -1.67 0.96 7.87
CA THR A 113 -2.04 -0.40 8.24
C THR A 113 -3.57 -0.57 8.18
N VAL A 114 -4.33 0.37 8.74
CA VAL A 114 -5.80 0.37 8.66
C VAL A 114 -6.27 0.49 7.21
N SER A 115 -5.66 1.38 6.43
CA SER A 115 -5.97 1.54 5.01
C SER A 115 -5.75 0.25 4.23
N ALA A 116 -4.63 -0.44 4.45
CA ALA A 116 -4.33 -1.68 3.74
C ALA A 116 -5.30 -2.80 4.09
N VAL A 117 -5.63 -2.95 5.38
CA VAL A 117 -6.62 -3.93 5.85
C VAL A 117 -7.99 -3.63 5.26
N LEU A 118 -8.38 -2.34 5.24
CA LEU A 118 -9.63 -1.89 4.63
C LEU A 118 -9.66 -2.20 3.13
N SER A 119 -8.61 -1.87 2.38
CA SER A 119 -8.50 -2.24 0.95
C SER A 119 -8.63 -3.75 0.75
N LEU A 120 -8.02 -4.54 1.63
CA LEU A 120 -8.08 -5.99 1.57
C LEU A 120 -9.51 -6.51 1.73
N PHE A 121 -10.28 -5.97 2.68
CA PHE A 121 -11.69 -6.34 2.83
C PHE A 121 -12.55 -5.86 1.65
N ILE A 122 -12.38 -4.60 1.21
CA ILE A 122 -13.12 -4.05 0.07
C ILE A 122 -12.91 -4.91 -1.17
N VAL A 123 -11.66 -5.22 -1.52
CA VAL A 123 -11.35 -5.99 -2.73
C VAL A 123 -11.83 -7.43 -2.60
N ARG A 124 -11.69 -8.07 -1.43
CA ARG A 124 -12.22 -9.43 -1.22
C ARG A 124 -13.74 -9.50 -1.31
N LEU A 125 -14.43 -8.50 -0.78
CA LEU A 125 -15.89 -8.43 -0.85
C LEU A 125 -16.37 -8.21 -2.29
N LEU A 126 -15.72 -7.33 -3.04
CA LEU A 126 -16.16 -6.94 -4.38
C LEU A 126 -15.70 -7.91 -5.49
N LEU A 127 -14.47 -8.42 -5.39
CA LEU A 127 -13.82 -9.20 -6.45
C LEU A 127 -13.50 -10.65 -6.03
N GLY A 128 -13.71 -11.01 -4.76
CA GLY A 128 -13.36 -12.33 -4.24
C GLY A 128 -14.00 -13.48 -5.03
N ASP A 129 -15.30 -13.41 -5.27
CA ASP A 129 -16.00 -14.47 -5.98
C ASP A 129 -15.62 -14.58 -7.45
N TRP A 130 -15.28 -13.44 -8.07
CA TRP A 130 -14.79 -13.39 -9.45
C TRP A 130 -13.38 -14.00 -9.59
N ILE A 131 -12.49 -13.79 -8.61
CA ILE A 131 -11.11 -14.30 -8.70
C ILE A 131 -10.99 -15.78 -8.30
N ARG A 132 -11.87 -16.30 -7.44
CA ARG A 132 -11.83 -17.69 -6.93
C ARG A 132 -11.59 -18.77 -8.00
N PRO A 133 -12.27 -18.78 -9.17
CA PRO A 133 -12.05 -19.79 -10.20
C PRO A 133 -10.65 -19.73 -10.83
N HIS A 134 -10.03 -18.55 -10.84
CA HIS A 134 -8.70 -18.34 -11.40
C HIS A 134 -7.58 -18.77 -10.44
N LEU A 135 -7.83 -18.77 -9.12
CA LEU A 135 -6.83 -19.11 -8.10
C LEU A 135 -6.41 -20.59 -8.11
N THR A 136 -7.21 -21.47 -8.70
CA THR A 136 -6.92 -22.91 -8.85
C THR A 136 -6.07 -23.21 -10.09
N HIS A 137 -5.80 -22.21 -10.95
CA HIS A 137 -5.01 -22.40 -12.15
C HIS A 137 -3.57 -22.88 -11.80
N PRO A 138 -3.04 -23.93 -12.47
CA PRO A 138 -1.75 -24.54 -12.10
C PRO A 138 -0.57 -23.56 -12.07
N ALA A 139 -0.61 -22.50 -12.88
CA ALA A 139 0.45 -21.49 -12.93
C ALA A 139 0.59 -20.70 -11.62
N VAL A 140 -0.50 -20.49 -10.88
CA VAL A 140 -0.55 -19.65 -9.67
C VAL A 140 -0.77 -20.45 -8.38
N PHE A 141 -1.24 -21.69 -8.47
CA PHE A 141 -1.50 -22.55 -7.31
C PHE A 141 -0.29 -22.71 -6.38
N LYS A 142 0.91 -22.91 -6.94
CA LYS A 142 2.17 -23.02 -6.17
C LYS A 142 2.59 -21.70 -5.50
N ILE A 143 2.22 -20.56 -6.08
CA ILE A 143 2.49 -19.25 -5.49
C ILE A 143 1.51 -19.02 -4.33
N ASN A 144 0.24 -19.30 -4.56
CA ASN A 144 -0.84 -19.16 -3.58
C ASN A 144 -0.57 -19.96 -2.29
N THR A 145 -0.18 -21.23 -2.42
CA THR A 145 0.19 -22.09 -1.27
C THR A 145 1.39 -21.56 -0.48
N ARG A 146 2.35 -20.91 -1.15
CA ARG A 146 3.48 -20.24 -0.47
C ARG A 146 3.05 -18.95 0.22
N LEU A 147 2.20 -18.16 -0.41
CA LEU A 147 1.66 -16.92 0.15
C LEU A 147 0.77 -17.16 1.38
N GLU A 148 0.07 -18.28 1.43
CA GLU A 148 -0.74 -18.65 2.60
C GLU A 148 0.13 -18.94 3.85
N ARG A 149 1.29 -19.57 3.65
CA ARG A 149 2.20 -19.95 4.76
C ARG A 149 3.23 -18.89 5.11
N ARG A 150 3.74 -18.16 4.12
CA ARG A 150 4.88 -17.23 4.25
C ARG A 150 4.68 -15.92 3.48
N GLY A 151 3.45 -15.58 3.10
CA GLY A 151 3.17 -14.37 2.32
C GLY A 151 3.55 -13.09 3.04
N TRP A 152 3.57 -13.11 4.38
CA TRP A 152 3.97 -11.96 5.17
C TRP A 152 5.40 -11.46 4.86
N LEU A 153 6.36 -12.37 4.65
CA LEU A 153 7.75 -12.01 4.31
C LEU A 153 7.80 -11.33 2.93
N ALA A 154 7.13 -11.90 1.94
CA ALA A 154 7.10 -11.33 0.59
C ALA A 154 6.48 -9.92 0.57
N ILE A 155 5.36 -9.73 1.26
CA ILE A 155 4.70 -8.41 1.36
C ILE A 155 5.57 -7.43 2.15
N ALA A 156 6.17 -7.86 3.27
CA ALA A 156 7.04 -7.00 4.07
C ALA A 156 8.24 -6.53 3.23
N SER A 157 8.94 -7.45 2.55
CA SER A 157 10.06 -7.12 1.67
C SER A 157 9.66 -6.13 0.58
N LEU A 158 8.54 -6.37 -0.12
CA LEU A 158 8.06 -5.44 -1.16
C LEU A 158 7.79 -4.03 -0.63
N ARG A 159 7.28 -3.91 0.60
CA ARG A 159 7.00 -2.62 1.24
C ARG A 159 8.25 -1.88 1.71
N MET A 160 9.32 -2.61 2.04
CA MET A 160 10.59 -2.01 2.44
C MET A 160 11.32 -1.40 1.24
N VAL A 161 11.15 -1.95 0.04
CA VAL A 161 11.91 -1.59 -1.18
C VAL A 161 11.26 -0.47 -1.98
N ALA A 162 10.00 -0.11 -1.65
CA ALA A 162 9.23 0.95 -2.30
C ALA A 162 9.02 0.79 -3.83
N GLY A 163 9.24 -0.41 -4.40
CA GLY A 163 9.17 -0.62 -5.84
C GLY A 163 7.76 -0.63 -6.45
N ALA A 164 6.73 -0.83 -5.62
CA ALA A 164 5.34 -0.90 -6.09
C ALA A 164 4.46 0.16 -5.40
N PRO A 165 3.50 0.78 -6.12
CA PRO A 165 2.52 1.68 -5.52
C PRO A 165 1.76 1.01 -4.37
N PHE A 166 1.56 1.75 -3.26
CA PHE A 166 0.97 1.22 -2.03
C PHE A 166 -0.40 0.55 -2.26
N SER A 167 -1.31 1.25 -2.94
CA SER A 167 -2.68 0.77 -3.17
C SER A 167 -2.69 -0.43 -4.13
N LEU A 168 -1.83 -0.42 -5.14
CA LEU A 168 -1.68 -1.56 -6.07
C LEU A 168 -1.25 -2.83 -5.32
N LEU A 169 -0.24 -2.71 -4.46
CA LEU A 169 0.21 -3.84 -3.64
C LEU A 169 -0.92 -4.35 -2.72
N ASN A 170 -1.72 -3.45 -2.15
CA ASN A 170 -2.88 -3.84 -1.33
C ASN A 170 -3.90 -4.65 -2.14
N TYR A 171 -4.27 -4.18 -3.34
CA TYR A 171 -5.27 -4.85 -4.17
C TYR A 171 -4.79 -6.21 -4.66
N VAL A 172 -3.53 -6.28 -5.12
CA VAL A 172 -2.92 -7.54 -5.55
C VAL A 172 -2.89 -8.52 -4.39
N ALA A 173 -2.43 -8.10 -3.21
CA ALA A 173 -2.40 -8.95 -2.02
C ALA A 173 -3.80 -9.41 -1.61
N ALA A 174 -4.82 -8.57 -1.75
CA ALA A 174 -6.21 -8.89 -1.41
C ALA A 174 -6.78 -10.04 -2.25
N LEU A 175 -6.34 -10.14 -3.51
CA LEU A 175 -6.70 -11.22 -4.44
C LEU A 175 -5.95 -12.53 -4.17
N THR A 176 -5.01 -12.56 -3.22
CA THR A 176 -4.27 -13.76 -2.82
C THR A 176 -4.87 -14.40 -1.55
N PRO A 177 -4.59 -15.68 -1.25
CA PRO A 177 -5.06 -16.35 -0.04
C PRO A 177 -4.30 -15.94 1.24
N ILE A 178 -3.49 -14.87 1.23
CA ILE A 178 -2.75 -14.44 2.42
C ILE A 178 -3.70 -14.17 3.61
N PRO A 179 -3.43 -14.70 4.81
CA PRO A 179 -4.26 -14.42 5.98
C PRO A 179 -4.23 -12.91 6.34
N VAL A 180 -5.36 -12.37 6.80
CA VAL A 180 -5.47 -10.93 7.14
C VAL A 180 -4.40 -10.54 8.16
N GLY A 181 -4.23 -11.31 9.23
CA GLY A 181 -3.21 -11.03 10.25
C GLY A 181 -1.78 -11.02 9.71
N GLN A 182 -1.44 -11.97 8.83
CA GLN A 182 -0.13 -12.00 8.16
C GLN A 182 0.09 -10.75 7.30
N PHE A 183 -0.92 -10.35 6.52
CA PHE A 183 -0.87 -9.14 5.71
C PHE A 183 -0.79 -7.86 6.55
N THR A 184 -1.51 -7.78 7.66
CA THR A 184 -1.49 -6.64 8.60
C THR A 184 -0.10 -6.48 9.20
N VAL A 185 0.47 -7.55 9.77
CA VAL A 185 1.81 -7.51 10.38
C VAL A 185 2.88 -7.20 9.34
N ALA A 186 2.82 -7.83 8.18
CA ALA A 186 3.72 -7.53 7.07
C ALA A 186 3.64 -6.06 6.63
N THR A 187 2.43 -5.52 6.59
CA THR A 187 2.21 -4.12 6.21
C THR A 187 2.75 -3.16 7.24
N LEU A 188 2.46 -3.40 8.52
CA LEU A 188 2.94 -2.59 9.62
C LEU A 188 4.48 -2.59 9.63
N VAL A 189 5.10 -3.76 9.74
CA VAL A 189 6.56 -3.90 9.87
C VAL A 189 7.28 -3.49 8.59
N GLY A 190 6.83 -3.98 7.44
CA GLY A 190 7.47 -3.70 6.16
C GLY A 190 7.35 -2.24 5.71
N SER A 191 6.37 -1.50 6.21
CA SER A 191 6.25 -0.06 5.91
C SER A 191 7.11 0.83 6.79
N ILE A 192 7.65 0.33 7.92
CA ILE A 192 8.43 1.15 8.86
C ILE A 192 9.56 1.91 8.18
N PRO A 193 10.47 1.28 7.41
CA PRO A 193 11.63 1.99 6.88
C PRO A 193 11.22 3.11 5.92
N THR A 194 10.34 2.81 4.97
CA THR A 194 9.91 3.77 3.95
C THR A 194 9.06 4.90 4.52
N THR A 195 8.26 4.60 5.55
CA THR A 195 7.45 5.61 6.25
C THR A 195 8.31 6.50 7.13
N ALA A 196 9.27 5.93 7.86
CA ALA A 196 10.23 6.69 8.66
C ALA A 196 11.02 7.67 7.81
N ILE A 197 11.53 7.24 6.65
CA ILE A 197 12.22 8.15 5.71
C ILE A 197 11.33 9.34 5.34
N GLY A 198 10.08 9.10 4.94
CA GLY A 198 9.16 10.17 4.52
C GLY A 198 8.77 11.12 5.65
N VAL A 199 8.49 10.59 6.84
CA VAL A 199 8.09 11.41 8.00
C VAL A 199 9.28 12.22 8.51
N PHE A 200 10.45 11.61 8.67
CA PHE A 200 11.64 12.30 9.17
C PHE A 200 12.11 13.35 8.16
N PHE A 201 12.02 13.06 6.86
CA PHE A 201 12.23 14.07 5.83
C PHE A 201 11.25 15.25 5.99
N GLY A 202 9.96 14.99 6.18
CA GLY A 202 8.97 16.03 6.43
C GLY A 202 9.30 16.88 7.66
N ASP A 203 9.72 16.27 8.76
CA ASP A 203 10.15 16.97 9.96
C ASP A 203 11.37 17.88 9.71
N THR A 204 12.37 17.42 8.95
CA THR A 204 13.55 18.25 8.62
C THR A 204 13.20 19.51 7.81
N LEU A 205 12.13 19.47 7.00
CA LEU A 205 11.67 20.64 6.24
C LEU A 205 11.16 21.78 7.15
N THR A 206 10.91 21.49 8.43
CA THR A 206 10.48 22.48 9.42
C THR A 206 11.64 23.28 10.02
N GLY A 207 12.88 22.99 9.62
CA GLY A 207 14.09 23.61 10.17
C GLY A 207 14.60 22.98 11.46
N GLN A 208 13.87 22.00 12.03
CA GLN A 208 14.26 21.22 13.21
C GLN A 208 15.13 20.01 12.83
N SER A 209 16.20 20.25 12.06
CA SER A 209 17.03 19.16 11.54
C SER A 209 18.06 18.69 12.57
N GLU A 210 17.85 17.51 13.14
CA GLU A 210 18.89 16.82 13.91
C GLU A 210 19.80 15.99 12.97
N PRO A 211 21.12 16.23 12.90
CA PRO A 211 22.03 15.58 11.93
C PRO A 211 22.02 14.05 11.96
N TRP A 212 21.68 13.45 13.11
CA TRP A 212 21.63 11.99 13.28
C TRP A 212 20.50 11.32 12.46
N ILE A 213 19.47 12.08 12.07
CA ILE A 213 18.33 11.58 11.29
C ILE A 213 18.77 11.08 9.91
N PHE A 214 19.69 11.80 9.25
CA PHE A 214 20.23 11.37 7.95
C PHE A 214 21.03 10.07 8.07
N VAL A 215 21.75 9.89 9.18
CA VAL A 215 22.47 8.66 9.50
C VAL A 215 21.50 7.51 9.74
N ALA A 216 20.41 7.75 10.48
CA ALA A 216 19.36 6.74 10.72
C ALA A 216 18.64 6.31 9.43
N ILE A 217 18.33 7.26 8.53
CA ILE A 217 17.76 6.97 7.21
C ILE A 217 18.72 6.14 6.37
N ALA A 218 19.99 6.53 6.29
CA ALA A 218 21.01 5.80 5.55
C ALA A 218 21.20 4.37 6.10
N PHE A 219 21.17 4.23 7.43
CA PHE A 219 21.28 2.94 8.10
C PHE A 219 20.07 2.04 7.85
N LEU A 220 18.85 2.56 7.97
CA LEU A 220 17.62 1.80 7.67
C LEU A 220 17.55 1.38 6.20
N ALA A 221 17.94 2.27 5.28
CA ALA A 221 18.05 1.95 3.86
C ALA A 221 19.09 0.84 3.63
N ALA A 222 20.25 0.91 4.28
CA ALA A 222 21.29 -0.11 4.20
C ALA A 222 20.81 -1.47 4.72
N ILE A 223 20.07 -1.51 5.84
CA ILE A 223 19.45 -2.75 6.34
C ILE A 223 18.44 -3.31 5.34
N GLY A 224 17.58 -2.46 4.77
CA GLY A 224 16.60 -2.88 3.74
C GLY A 224 17.29 -3.50 2.52
N VAL A 225 18.34 -2.86 2.03
CA VAL A 225 19.18 -3.38 0.93
C VAL A 225 19.89 -4.67 1.33
N ALA A 226 20.45 -4.75 2.53
CA ALA A 226 21.12 -5.95 3.02
C ALA A 226 20.15 -7.14 3.13
N GLY A 227 18.93 -6.91 3.63
CA GLY A 227 17.86 -7.90 3.70
C GLY A 227 17.47 -8.43 2.32
N LEU A 228 17.33 -7.53 1.33
CA LEU A 228 17.11 -7.89 -0.07
C LEU A 228 18.25 -8.75 -0.64
N VAL A 229 19.50 -8.37 -0.39
CA VAL A 229 20.68 -9.09 -0.88
C VAL A 229 20.79 -10.47 -0.24
N LEU A 230 20.46 -10.59 1.06
CA LEU A 230 20.41 -11.86 1.77
C LEU A 230 19.32 -12.77 1.23
N ASP A 231 18.10 -12.26 1.03
CA ASP A 231 16.99 -13.01 0.45
C ASP A 231 17.32 -13.51 -0.97
N ALA A 232 17.96 -12.66 -1.79
CA ALA A 232 18.44 -13.04 -3.11
C ALA A 232 19.53 -14.12 -3.11
N LYS A 233 20.30 -14.23 -2.02
CA LYS A 233 21.41 -15.19 -1.87
C LYS A 233 21.02 -16.49 -1.16
N LEU A 234 19.89 -16.51 -0.43
CA LEU A 234 19.48 -17.71 0.30
C LEU A 234 18.84 -18.73 -0.66
N PRO A 235 19.31 -19.99 -0.65
CA PRO A 235 18.72 -21.03 -1.48
C PRO A 235 17.30 -21.32 -1.02
N MET A 236 16.34 -21.21 -1.95
CA MET A 236 14.97 -21.67 -1.74
C MET A 236 15.01 -23.17 -1.44
N ARG A 237 14.86 -23.53 -0.16
CA ARG A 237 14.79 -24.94 0.26
C ARG A 237 13.66 -25.63 -0.53
N PRO A 238 13.92 -26.79 -1.15
CA PRO A 238 12.95 -27.51 -1.96
C PRO A 238 11.72 -27.95 -1.18
#